data_AF-A0A9R1XIV4-F1
#
_entry.id   AF-A0A9R1XIV4-F1
#
_cell.length_a   1.000
_cell.length_b   1.000
_cell.length_c   1.000
_cell.angle_alpha   90.00
_cell.angle_beta   90.00
_cell.angle_gamma   90.00
#
_symmetry.space_group_name_H-M   'P 1'
#
loop_
_entity.id
_entity.type
_entity.pdbx_description
1 polymer ?
#
loop_
_entity_poly.entity_id
_entity_poly.type
_entity_poly.pdbx_seq_one_letter_code
_entity_poly.pdbx_strand_id
1 'polypeptide(L)'
;MSDYSRPDNGSGCCRCCFSFILTLGLTSLFLWLSLRTSNPVCSIQDVYIPALNKTRNSTSDQSIYLDLKLDNENKDKGIFYDPLNITLHYYINQSNGNGIPISNYVLKGFYQGHQKKARRKNWTDTQGVPWDAAVNITGGRPPVFRVDLATAVRFKILVWKTKRHRLILGADFEVSDRGQKLQKKGTRLKSGAPELFSGNSCIAFSLVVFCTLVLVFI
;
A
#
# COMPACT_ATOMS: atom_id res chain seq x y z
N MET A 1 -70.86 -40.22 -6.20
CA MET A 1 -69.69 -40.10 -7.09
C MET A 1 -68.81 -39.03 -6.48
N SER A 2 -67.68 -39.43 -5.92
CA SER A 2 -66.97 -38.73 -4.86
C SER A 2 -66.13 -37.55 -5.37
N ASP A 3 -66.33 -36.37 -4.76
CA ASP A 3 -65.38 -35.26 -4.81
C ASP A 3 -64.09 -35.68 -4.11
N TYR A 4 -62.98 -35.69 -4.85
CA TYR A 4 -61.65 -35.91 -4.29
C TYR A 4 -60.82 -34.64 -4.48
N SER A 5 -60.93 -33.73 -3.50
CA SER A 5 -60.01 -32.61 -3.35
C SER A 5 -58.62 -33.13 -2.98
N ARG A 6 -57.64 -32.92 -3.87
CA ARG A 6 -56.22 -33.24 -3.65
C ARG A 6 -55.54 -32.02 -3.01
N PRO A 7 -54.95 -32.12 -1.81
CA PRO A 7 -54.18 -31.02 -1.25
C PRO A 7 -52.74 -31.10 -1.78
N ASP A 8 -52.39 -30.25 -2.73
CA ASP A 8 -50.99 -29.99 -3.08
C ASP A 8 -50.36 -29.09 -2.01
N ASN A 9 -50.10 -29.67 -0.84
CA ASN A 9 -49.40 -29.02 0.27
C ASN A 9 -48.04 -29.70 0.48
N GLY A 10 -47.01 -29.23 -0.22
CA GLY A 10 -45.66 -29.76 -0.02
C GLY A 10 -44.48 -29.08 -0.72
N SER A 11 -44.68 -28.04 -1.55
CA SER A 11 -43.57 -27.45 -2.33
C SER A 11 -43.22 -25.98 -2.04
N GLY A 12 -43.95 -25.32 -1.13
CA GLY A 12 -43.74 -23.90 -0.81
C GLY A 12 -42.62 -23.65 0.23
N CYS A 13 -42.57 -24.45 1.29
CA CYS A 13 -41.72 -24.15 2.46
C CYS A 13 -40.23 -24.36 2.18
N CYS A 14 -39.83 -25.47 1.54
CA CYS A 14 -38.43 -25.76 1.23
C CYS A 14 -37.81 -24.78 0.21
N ARG A 15 -38.63 -24.25 -0.71
CA ARG A 15 -38.19 -23.32 -1.76
C ARG A 15 -37.95 -21.91 -1.20
N CYS A 16 -38.78 -21.49 -0.23
CA CYS A 16 -38.61 -20.25 0.51
C CYS A 16 -37.37 -20.27 1.42
N CYS A 17 -37.15 -21.35 2.18
CA CYS A 17 -35.99 -21.46 3.07
C CYS A 17 -34.66 -21.44 2.30
N PHE A 18 -34.59 -22.14 1.17
CA PHE A 18 -33.38 -22.14 0.33
C PHE A 18 -33.09 -20.76 -0.27
N SER A 19 -34.11 -20.05 -0.76
CA SER A 19 -33.97 -18.69 -1.27
C SER A 19 -33.49 -17.71 -0.19
N PHE A 20 -33.99 -17.85 1.04
CA PHE A 20 -33.57 -17.03 2.17
C PHE A 20 -32.11 -17.29 2.57
N ILE A 21 -31.70 -18.55 2.68
CA ILE A 21 -30.30 -18.91 2.99
C ILE A 21 -29.36 -18.42 1.89
N LEU A 22 -29.74 -18.56 0.61
CA LEU A 22 -28.93 -18.07 -0.50
C LEU A 22 -28.78 -16.54 -0.48
N THR A 23 -29.86 -15.80 -0.22
CA THR A 23 -29.81 -14.33 -0.16
C THR A 23 -29.00 -13.85 1.05
N LEU A 24 -29.13 -14.48 2.21
CA LEU A 24 -28.27 -14.20 3.38
C LEU A 24 -26.79 -14.53 3.12
N GLY A 25 -26.51 -15.67 2.48
CA GLY A 25 -25.15 -16.04 2.11
C GLY A 25 -24.53 -15.05 1.13
N LEU A 26 -25.30 -14.65 0.10
CA LEU A 26 -24.84 -13.72 -0.92
C LEU A 26 -24.64 -12.30 -0.35
N THR A 27 -25.55 -11.82 0.50
CA THR A 27 -25.41 -10.53 1.18
C THR A 27 -24.21 -10.52 2.14
N SER A 28 -24.01 -11.59 2.91
CA SER A 28 -22.81 -11.76 3.75
C SER A 28 -21.52 -11.75 2.92
N LEU A 29 -21.51 -12.44 1.76
CA LEU A 29 -20.38 -12.42 0.84
C LEU A 29 -20.10 -11.01 0.28
N PHE A 30 -21.15 -10.28 -0.13
CA PHE A 30 -21.00 -8.90 -0.60
C PHE A 30 -20.52 -7.97 0.50
N LEU A 31 -21.02 -8.11 1.72
CA LEU A 31 -20.55 -7.34 2.89
C LEU A 31 -19.09 -7.65 3.18
N TRP A 32 -18.69 -8.92 3.17
CA TRP A 32 -17.31 -9.35 3.35
C TRP A 32 -16.38 -8.72 2.31
N LEU A 33 -16.74 -8.82 1.02
CA LEU A 33 -15.99 -8.21 -0.07
C LEU A 33 -15.92 -6.68 0.05
N SER A 34 -17.01 -6.07 0.52
CA SER A 34 -17.10 -4.62 0.75
C SER A 34 -16.36 -4.15 2.00
N LEU A 35 -16.00 -5.03 2.93
CA LEU A 35 -15.18 -4.66 4.10
C LEU A 35 -13.69 -4.91 3.86
N ARG A 36 -13.34 -5.78 2.92
CA ARG A 36 -11.95 -6.06 2.56
C ARG A 36 -11.25 -4.78 2.07
N THR A 37 -10.15 -4.43 2.73
CA THR A 37 -9.30 -3.28 2.40
C THR A 37 -7.96 -3.76 1.88
N SER A 38 -7.44 -3.11 0.85
CA SER A 38 -6.09 -3.31 0.33
C SER A 38 -5.18 -2.16 0.76
N ASN A 39 -3.93 -2.48 1.11
CA ASN A 39 -2.93 -1.46 1.38
C ASN A 39 -2.67 -0.61 0.13
N PRO A 40 -2.32 0.67 0.30
CA PRO A 40 -1.98 1.53 -0.83
C PRO A 40 -0.67 1.10 -1.49
N VAL A 41 -0.63 1.18 -2.82
CA VAL A 41 0.60 0.89 -3.57
C VAL A 41 1.46 2.15 -3.60
N CYS A 42 2.62 2.09 -2.95
CA CYS A 42 3.60 3.16 -3.00
C CYS A 42 4.67 2.84 -4.04
N SER A 43 5.03 3.81 -4.88
CA SER A 43 6.10 3.65 -5.88
C SER A 43 6.94 4.90 -6.07
N ILE A 44 8.23 4.70 -6.30
CA ILE A 44 9.19 5.74 -6.68
C ILE A 44 9.08 5.96 -8.19
N GLN A 45 8.54 7.10 -8.60
CA GLN A 45 8.37 7.41 -10.02
C GLN A 45 9.67 7.93 -10.61
N ASP A 46 10.26 8.91 -9.94
CA ASP A 46 11.43 9.62 -10.43
C ASP A 46 12.36 9.98 -9.27
N VAL A 47 13.65 10.03 -9.57
CA VAL A 47 14.71 10.43 -8.64
C VAL A 47 15.74 11.21 -9.44
N TYR A 48 16.16 12.34 -8.90
CA TYR A 48 17.25 13.11 -9.46
C TYR A 48 18.24 13.52 -8.36
N ILE A 49 19.52 13.24 -8.61
CA ILE A 49 20.64 13.50 -7.71
C ILE A 49 21.66 14.33 -8.50
N PRO A 50 21.70 15.66 -8.31
CA PRO A 50 22.55 16.51 -9.10
C PRO A 50 24.05 16.24 -8.90
N ALA A 51 24.46 15.85 -7.69
CA ALA A 51 25.85 15.47 -7.40
C ALA A 51 26.35 14.28 -8.23
N LEU A 52 25.46 13.41 -8.73
CA LEU A 52 25.82 12.27 -9.57
C LEU A 52 25.82 12.60 -11.07
N ASN A 53 25.40 13.79 -11.45
CA ASN A 53 25.30 14.18 -12.84
C ASN A 53 26.65 14.66 -13.39
N LYS A 54 27.33 13.80 -14.14
CA LYS A 54 28.66 14.09 -14.72
C LYS A 54 28.67 15.31 -15.64
N THR A 55 27.56 15.63 -16.30
CA THR A 55 27.50 16.80 -17.19
C THR A 55 27.63 18.13 -16.46
N ARG A 56 27.36 18.15 -15.14
CA ARG A 56 27.47 19.34 -14.30
C ARG A 56 28.88 19.62 -13.79
N ASN A 57 29.81 18.66 -13.90
CA ASN A 57 31.19 18.76 -13.42
C ASN A 57 31.32 19.29 -11.96
N SER A 58 30.33 19.02 -11.10
CA SER A 58 30.33 19.47 -9.70
C SER A 58 29.51 18.53 -8.81
N THR A 59 30.08 18.20 -7.65
CA THR A 59 29.47 17.42 -6.56
C THR A 59 28.97 18.28 -5.40
N SER A 60 28.95 19.61 -5.58
CA SER A 60 28.57 20.58 -4.53
C SER A 60 27.09 20.53 -4.13
N ASP A 61 26.21 20.20 -5.08
CA ASP A 61 24.76 20.09 -4.82
C ASP A 61 24.44 18.74 -4.18
N GLN A 62 24.51 18.70 -2.84
CA GLN A 62 24.26 17.50 -2.03
C GLN A 62 22.76 17.24 -1.79
N SER A 63 21.89 17.65 -2.71
CA SER A 63 20.45 17.45 -2.59
C SER A 63 19.95 16.27 -3.42
N ILE A 64 18.82 15.69 -3.02
CA ILE A 64 18.12 14.63 -3.75
C ILE A 64 16.68 15.06 -3.96
N TYR A 65 16.23 14.97 -5.21
CA TYR A 65 14.83 15.03 -5.58
C TYR A 65 14.21 13.64 -5.57
N LEU A 66 13.09 13.48 -4.87
CA LEU A 66 12.30 12.25 -4.86
C LEU A 66 10.86 12.53 -5.30
N ASP A 67 10.35 11.72 -6.22
CA ASP A 67 8.95 11.71 -6.64
C ASP A 67 8.26 10.41 -6.22
N LEU A 68 7.53 10.48 -5.11
CA LEU A 68 6.77 9.37 -4.55
C LEU A 68 5.32 9.41 -5.06
N LYS A 69 4.84 8.28 -5.57
CA LYS A 69 3.44 8.05 -5.93
C LYS A 69 2.79 7.11 -4.92
N LEU A 70 1.60 7.49 -4.44
CA LEU A 70 0.73 6.63 -3.64
C LEU A 70 -0.56 6.36 -4.43
N ASP A 71 -0.88 5.09 -4.65
CA ASP A 71 -2.08 4.65 -5.36
C ASP A 71 -3.05 3.99 -4.37
N ASN A 72 -4.26 4.52 -4.29
CA ASN A 72 -5.33 3.88 -3.53
C ASN A 72 -6.15 3.01 -4.49
N GLU A 73 -5.82 1.73 -4.56
CA GLU A 73 -6.51 0.77 -5.45
C GLU A 73 -7.88 0.30 -4.90
N ASN A 74 -8.28 0.72 -3.70
CA ASN A 74 -9.59 0.39 -3.15
C ASN A 74 -10.70 1.04 -3.98
N LYS A 75 -11.76 0.28 -4.27
CA LYS A 75 -12.87 0.71 -5.14
C LYS A 75 -13.78 1.75 -4.47
N ASP A 76 -13.96 1.64 -3.16
CA ASP A 76 -15.00 2.29 -2.38
C ASP A 76 -14.47 2.92 -1.07
N LYS A 77 -13.18 2.77 -0.78
CA LYS A 77 -12.59 3.17 0.51
C LYS A 77 -11.54 4.26 0.34
N GLY A 78 -11.68 5.31 1.15
CA GLY A 78 -10.64 6.33 1.29
C GLY A 78 -9.54 5.86 2.24
N ILE A 79 -8.37 6.48 2.16
CA ILE A 79 -7.23 6.22 3.05
C ILE A 79 -6.81 7.53 3.70
N PHE A 80 -6.76 7.54 5.03
CA PHE A 80 -6.07 8.56 5.79
C PHE A 80 -4.66 8.08 6.06
N TYR A 81 -3.67 8.85 5.59
CA TYR A 81 -2.27 8.68 5.92
C TYR A 81 -1.92 9.59 7.09
N ASP A 82 -1.31 9.01 8.10
CA ASP A 82 -0.54 9.76 9.08
C ASP A 82 0.72 10.34 8.40
N PRO A 83 1.53 11.17 9.09
CA PRO A 83 2.78 11.67 8.53
C PRO A 83 3.64 10.54 7.94
N LEU A 84 4.25 10.83 6.78
CA LEU A 84 5.06 9.87 6.04
C LEU A 84 6.52 10.17 6.38
N ASN A 85 7.14 9.28 7.16
CA ASN A 85 8.56 9.36 7.49
C ASN A 85 9.35 8.69 6.37
N ILE A 86 10.19 9.46 5.69
CA ILE A 86 10.99 8.99 4.57
C ILE A 86 12.46 9.05 4.97
N THR A 87 13.12 7.89 4.92
CA THR A 87 14.56 7.77 5.14
C THR A 87 15.21 7.32 3.85
N LEU A 88 16.24 8.06 3.43
CA LEU A 88 17.08 7.68 2.30
C LEU A 88 18.35 7.03 2.83
N HIS A 89 18.75 5.95 2.18
CA HIS A 89 19.97 5.22 2.49
C HIS A 89 20.86 5.12 1.25
N TYR A 90 22.17 5.12 1.48
CA TYR A 90 23.19 4.88 0.47
C TYR A 90 24.02 3.64 0.82
N TYR A 91 24.19 2.74 -0.16
CA TYR A 91 25.03 1.55 0.00
C TYR A 91 26.47 1.86 -0.41
N ILE A 92 27.34 2.05 0.58
CA ILE A 92 28.78 2.19 0.34
C ILE A 92 29.33 0.87 -0.21
N ASN A 93 30.07 0.94 -1.32
CA ASN A 93 30.76 -0.18 -1.96
C ASN A 93 29.86 -1.41 -2.23
N GLN A 94 28.55 -1.20 -2.39
CA GLN A 94 27.57 -2.28 -2.61
C GLN A 94 27.60 -3.37 -1.53
N SER A 95 28.00 -3.03 -0.30
CA SER A 95 27.99 -4.00 0.80
C SER A 95 26.57 -4.51 1.07
N ASN A 96 26.43 -5.82 1.32
CA ASN A 96 25.18 -6.46 1.75
C ASN A 96 24.73 -6.05 3.16
N GLY A 97 25.35 -5.01 3.75
CA GLY A 97 25.02 -4.48 5.07
C GLY A 97 23.90 -3.45 5.04
N ASN A 98 23.60 -2.84 6.19
CA ASN A 98 22.64 -1.73 6.24
C ASN A 98 23.26 -0.49 5.58
N GLY A 99 22.60 0.05 4.54
CA GLY A 99 23.00 1.31 3.93
C GLY A 99 23.00 2.45 4.96
N ILE A 100 23.94 3.38 4.84
CA ILE A 100 24.03 4.53 5.74
C ILE A 100 22.84 5.46 5.51
N PRO A 101 22.17 5.97 6.56
CA PRO A 101 21.11 6.96 6.39
C PRO A 101 21.72 8.27 5.94
N ILE A 102 21.29 8.77 4.78
CA ILE A 102 21.83 9.99 4.17
C ILE A 102 20.90 11.18 4.31
N SER A 103 19.62 10.94 4.55
CA SER A 103 18.59 11.97 4.70
C SER A 103 17.36 11.39 5.38
N ASN A 104 16.69 12.21 6.18
CA ASN A 104 15.41 11.89 6.79
C ASN A 104 14.51 13.12 6.76
N TYR A 105 13.29 12.97 6.24
CA TYR A 105 12.30 14.04 6.23
C TYR A 105 10.88 13.48 6.36
N VAL A 106 9.97 14.35 6.78
CA VAL A 106 8.57 14.00 7.03
C VAL A 106 7.66 14.76 6.09
N LEU A 107 6.81 14.05 5.35
CA LEU A 107 5.72 14.66 4.61
C LEU A 107 4.46 14.67 5.47
N LYS A 108 3.70 15.76 5.38
CA LYS A 108 2.42 15.89 6.08
C LYS A 108 1.46 14.77 5.66
N GLY A 109 0.80 14.19 6.66
CA GLY A 109 -0.29 13.24 6.44
C GLY A 109 -1.44 13.87 5.66
N PHE A 110 -2.23 13.05 4.98
CA PHE A 110 -3.30 13.53 4.12
C PHE A 110 -4.38 12.46 3.91
N TYR A 111 -5.54 12.90 3.43
CA TYR A 111 -6.62 12.01 2.99
C TYR A 111 -6.55 11.78 1.48
N GLN A 112 -6.73 10.53 1.06
CA GLN A 112 -6.83 10.12 -0.33
C GLN A 112 -8.16 9.40 -0.55
N GLY A 113 -8.95 9.87 -1.52
CA GLY A 113 -10.18 9.18 -1.94
C GLY A 113 -9.91 7.81 -2.56
N HIS A 114 -10.96 7.00 -2.71
CA HIS A 114 -10.90 5.71 -3.40
C HIS A 114 -10.52 5.86 -4.88
N GLN A 115 -9.74 4.92 -5.41
CA GLN A 115 -9.23 4.93 -6.80
C GLN A 115 -8.48 6.22 -7.21
N LYS A 116 -8.01 7.01 -6.23
CA LYS A 116 -7.23 8.21 -6.47
C LYS A 116 -5.75 7.92 -6.40
N LYS A 117 -4.96 8.79 -7.03
CA LYS A 117 -3.50 8.77 -7.02
C LYS A 117 -3.01 10.07 -6.40
N ALA A 118 -2.00 9.99 -5.54
CA ALA A 118 -1.33 11.15 -4.97
C ALA A 118 0.14 11.13 -5.37
N ARG A 119 0.69 12.31 -5.66
CA ARG A 119 2.11 12.51 -5.95
C ARG A 119 2.69 13.44 -4.90
N ARG A 120 3.84 13.04 -4.34
CA ARG A 120 4.58 13.82 -3.36
C ARG A 120 6.00 13.96 -3.86
N LYS A 121 6.34 15.19 -4.21
CA LYS A 121 7.65 15.58 -4.75
C LYS A 121 8.35 16.38 -3.68
N ASN A 122 9.60 16.05 -3.38
CA ASN A 122 10.37 16.81 -2.41
C ASN A 122 11.85 16.82 -2.79
N TRP A 123 12.49 17.96 -2.48
CA TRP A 123 13.94 18.07 -2.42
C TRP A 123 14.37 17.92 -0.97
N THR A 124 15.46 17.19 -0.76
CA THR A 124 16.03 17.01 0.57
C THR A 124 17.53 17.05 0.49
N ASP A 125 18.16 17.68 1.47
CA ASP A 125 19.62 17.69 1.58
C ASP A 125 20.10 16.35 2.13
N THR A 126 21.31 15.98 1.73
CA THR A 126 21.98 14.76 2.17
C THR A 126 23.19 15.07 3.03
N GLN A 127 23.54 14.13 3.89
CA GLN A 127 24.69 14.25 4.78
C GLN A 127 25.52 12.96 4.73
N GLY A 128 26.85 13.10 4.76
CA GLY A 128 27.77 11.97 4.89
C GLY A 128 27.92 11.08 3.65
N VAL A 129 27.43 11.52 2.47
CA VAL A 129 27.62 10.78 1.21
C VAL A 129 28.97 11.14 0.59
N PRO A 130 29.86 10.16 0.33
CA PRO A 130 31.09 10.40 -0.41
C PRO A 130 30.79 10.55 -1.92
N TRP A 131 30.25 11.70 -2.32
CA TRP A 131 29.77 11.94 -3.69
C TRP A 131 30.86 11.76 -4.75
N ASP A 132 32.10 12.17 -4.47
CA ASP A 132 33.22 12.02 -5.42
C ASP A 132 33.53 10.54 -5.72
N ALA A 133 33.41 9.66 -4.71
CA ALA A 133 33.53 8.22 -4.89
C ALA A 133 32.30 7.64 -5.60
N ALA A 134 31.10 8.15 -5.31
CA ALA A 134 29.86 7.69 -5.92
C ALA A 134 29.74 8.06 -7.41
N VAL A 135 30.24 9.23 -7.82
CA VAL A 135 30.32 9.67 -9.23
C VAL A 135 31.30 8.81 -10.02
N ASN A 136 32.43 8.47 -9.38
CA ASN A 136 33.45 7.60 -9.93
C ASN A 136 33.07 6.14 -9.69
N ILE A 137 32.00 5.72 -10.40
CA ILE A 137 31.43 4.36 -10.48
C ILE A 137 32.50 3.30 -10.19
N THR A 138 32.62 2.94 -8.91
CA THR A 138 33.70 2.05 -8.46
C THR A 138 33.38 0.66 -8.99
N GLY A 139 34.18 0.17 -9.95
CA GLY A 139 33.97 -1.15 -10.56
C GLY A 139 32.86 -1.21 -11.64
N GLY A 140 32.48 -0.08 -12.25
CA GLY A 140 31.60 -0.07 -13.43
C GLY A 140 30.11 -0.33 -13.15
N ARG A 141 29.71 -0.43 -11.88
CA ARG A 141 28.31 -0.63 -11.47
C ARG A 141 27.68 0.64 -10.87
N PRO A 142 26.43 0.96 -11.21
CA PRO A 142 25.78 2.18 -10.75
C PRO A 142 25.63 2.22 -9.21
N PRO A 143 25.66 3.41 -8.59
CA PRO A 143 25.41 3.56 -7.17
C PRO A 143 23.97 3.16 -6.83
N VAL A 144 23.83 2.43 -5.71
CA VAL A 144 22.54 1.93 -5.22
C VAL A 144 22.09 2.75 -4.02
N PHE A 145 20.85 3.21 -4.07
CA PHE A 145 20.18 3.93 -3.00
C PHE A 145 18.92 3.17 -2.59
N ARG A 146 18.48 3.41 -1.37
CA ARG A 146 17.24 2.85 -0.84
C ARG A 146 16.36 3.93 -0.24
N VAL A 147 15.07 3.83 -0.48
CA VAL A 147 14.05 4.63 0.20
C VAL A 147 13.28 3.73 1.13
N ASP A 148 13.26 4.07 2.41
CA ASP A 148 12.35 3.50 3.40
C ASP A 148 11.25 4.51 3.73
N LEU A 149 10.01 4.06 3.67
CA LEU A 149 8.80 4.80 3.99
C LEU A 149 8.14 4.14 5.19
N ALA A 150 8.03 4.87 6.30
CA ALA A 150 7.26 4.47 7.48
C ALA A 150 6.07 5.41 7.68
N THR A 151 4.87 4.85 7.70
CA THR A 151 3.63 5.60 7.96
C THR A 151 2.60 4.70 8.65
N ALA A 152 1.43 5.24 8.93
CA ALA A 152 0.28 4.47 9.34
C ALA A 152 -0.96 4.93 8.58
N VAL A 153 -1.83 3.98 8.28
CA VAL A 153 -3.03 4.20 7.46
C VAL A 153 -4.29 3.84 8.24
N ARG A 154 -5.38 4.55 7.95
CA ARG A 154 -6.74 4.24 8.41
C ARG A 154 -7.67 4.28 7.21
N PHE A 155 -8.45 3.23 7.00
CA PHE A 155 -9.38 3.16 5.89
C PHE A 155 -10.72 3.79 6.29
N LYS A 156 -11.27 4.63 5.42
CA LYS A 156 -12.63 5.16 5.56
C LYS A 156 -13.58 4.26 4.79
N ILE A 157 -14.49 3.61 5.51
CA ILE A 157 -15.56 2.78 4.94
C ILE A 157 -16.87 3.47 5.29
N LEU A 158 -17.56 4.00 4.28
CA LEU A 158 -18.76 4.83 4.45
C LEU A 158 -18.55 5.95 5.48
N VAL A 159 -19.09 5.79 6.70
CA VAL A 159 -19.06 6.79 7.77
C VAL A 159 -18.00 6.49 8.83
N TRP A 160 -17.52 5.25 8.95
CA TRP A 160 -16.54 4.86 9.97
C TRP A 160 -15.11 4.78 9.45
N LYS A 161 -14.16 4.83 10.39
CA LYS A 161 -12.72 4.66 10.13
C LYS A 161 -12.26 3.35 10.76
N THR A 162 -11.40 2.60 10.07
CA THR A 162 -10.79 1.40 10.63
C THR A 162 -9.76 1.74 11.70
N LYS A 163 -9.27 0.70 12.38
CA LYS A 163 -8.08 0.80 13.23
C LYS A 163 -6.88 1.30 12.40
N ARG A 164 -5.89 1.83 13.12
CA ARG A 164 -4.63 2.31 12.57
C ARG A 164 -3.74 1.12 12.23
N HIS A 165 -3.32 1.03 10.97
CA HIS A 165 -2.41 -0.02 10.49
C HIS A 165 -1.07 0.59 10.13
N ARG A 166 0.03 0.05 10.68
CA ARG A 166 1.38 0.52 10.38
C ARG A 166 1.83 -0.04 9.03
N LEU A 167 2.41 0.83 8.20
CA LEU A 167 2.91 0.51 6.87
C LEU A 167 4.39 0.90 6.81
N ILE A 168 5.28 -0.08 6.68
CA ILE A 168 6.71 0.12 6.45
C ILE A 168 7.04 -0.51 5.11
N LEU A 169 7.53 0.30 4.18
CA LEU A 169 7.87 -0.12 2.84
C LEU A 169 9.27 0.34 2.48
N GLY A 170 10.02 -0.49 1.76
CA GLY A 170 11.35 -0.17 1.25
C GLY A 170 11.47 -0.50 -0.24
N ALA A 171 12.33 0.23 -0.94
CA ALA A 171 12.79 -0.16 -2.28
C ALA A 171 14.18 0.37 -2.56
N ASP A 172 14.96 -0.46 -3.25
CA ASP A 172 16.26 -0.11 -3.77
C ASP A 172 16.12 0.39 -5.21
N PHE A 173 16.95 1.35 -5.59
CA PHE A 173 17.02 1.87 -6.94
C PHE A 173 18.45 2.29 -7.28
N GLU A 174 18.78 2.12 -8.56
CA GLU A 174 20.07 2.50 -9.10
C GLU A 174 19.96 3.83 -9.84
N VAL A 175 21.05 4.61 -9.79
CA VAL A 175 21.13 5.94 -10.39
C VAL A 175 22.20 5.94 -11.49
N SER A 176 21.88 6.58 -12.61
CA SER A 176 22.77 6.73 -13.75
C SER A 176 23.84 7.81 -13.52
N ASP A 177 24.80 7.87 -14.43
CA ASP A 177 25.80 8.94 -14.54
C ASP A 177 25.23 10.33 -14.84
N ARG A 178 23.93 10.41 -15.17
CA ARG A 178 23.16 11.66 -15.29
C ARG A 178 22.46 12.04 -13.99
N GLY A 179 22.68 11.30 -12.90
CA GLY A 179 21.99 11.49 -11.63
C GLY A 179 20.52 11.10 -11.64
N GLN A 180 20.04 10.40 -12.68
CA GLN A 180 18.64 10.00 -12.81
C GLN A 180 18.45 8.53 -12.49
N LYS A 181 17.29 8.16 -11.93
CA LYS A 181 16.91 6.76 -11.74
C LYS A 181 17.03 5.97 -13.05
N LEU A 182 17.72 4.82 -13.04
CA LEU A 182 17.91 4.01 -14.25
C LEU A 182 16.61 3.41 -14.79
N GLN A 183 15.73 2.95 -13.91
CA GLN A 183 14.47 2.34 -14.31
C GLN A 183 13.45 3.40 -14.71
N LYS A 184 13.05 3.45 -15.98
CA LYS A 184 12.00 4.36 -16.45
C LYS A 184 10.62 4.09 -15.82
N LYS A 185 10.37 2.84 -15.40
CA LYS A 185 9.13 2.45 -14.72
C LYS A 185 9.20 2.81 -13.23
N GLY A 186 8.05 3.09 -12.63
CA GLY A 186 7.93 3.29 -11.20
C GLY A 186 8.36 2.04 -10.40
N THR A 187 9.23 2.23 -9.41
CA THR A 187 9.74 1.15 -8.56
C THR A 187 8.82 1.02 -7.34
N ARG A 188 8.09 -0.09 -7.21
CA ARG A 188 7.14 -0.30 -6.10
C ARG A 188 7.90 -0.55 -4.81
N LEU A 189 7.55 0.16 -3.74
CA LEU A 189 8.05 -0.14 -2.40
C LEU A 189 7.31 -1.35 -1.86
N LYS A 190 8.04 -2.27 -1.24
CA LYS A 190 7.53 -3.51 -0.67
C LYS A 190 7.77 -3.56 0.83
N SER A 191 6.90 -4.25 1.55
CA SER A 191 7.13 -4.52 2.97
C SER A 191 8.37 -5.41 3.12
N GLY A 192 9.26 -5.06 4.06
CA GLY A 192 10.39 -5.91 4.45
C GLY A 192 9.96 -7.11 5.31
N ALA A 193 8.74 -7.09 5.85
CA ALA A 193 8.10 -8.26 6.46
C ALA A 193 7.24 -8.97 5.41
N PRO A 194 7.15 -10.32 5.43
CA PRO A 194 6.20 -11.04 4.58
C PRO A 194 4.81 -10.43 4.75
N GLU A 195 4.07 -10.30 3.66
CA GLU A 195 2.69 -9.80 3.68
C GLU A 195 1.84 -10.77 4.52
N LEU A 196 1.84 -10.56 5.83
CA LEU A 196 0.82 -11.08 6.70
C LEU A 196 -0.45 -10.40 6.23
N PHE A 197 -1.22 -11.13 5.43
CA PHE A 197 -2.64 -10.92 5.23
C PHE A 197 -3.23 -10.46 6.56
N SER A 198 -3.42 -9.15 6.69
CA SER A 198 -3.70 -8.58 7.98
C SER A 198 -5.14 -8.95 8.31
N GLY A 199 -5.27 -9.91 9.21
CA GLY A 199 -6.34 -9.94 10.18
C GLY A 199 -7.60 -10.61 9.70
N ASN A 200 -7.67 -11.89 10.02
CA ASN A 200 -8.84 -12.74 10.28
C ASN A 200 -9.85 -12.15 11.31
N SER A 201 -9.95 -10.82 11.48
CA SER A 201 -10.80 -10.19 12.48
C SER A 201 -12.24 -9.94 12.03
N CYS A 202 -12.56 -10.15 10.74
CA CYS A 202 -13.91 -9.93 10.23
C CYS A 202 -14.79 -11.19 10.28
N ILE A 203 -14.22 -12.40 10.44
CA ILE A 203 -15.02 -13.64 10.45
C ILE A 203 -15.96 -13.64 11.67
N ALA A 204 -15.49 -13.09 12.81
CA ALA A 204 -16.31 -13.00 14.02
C ALA A 204 -17.55 -12.10 13.84
N PHE A 205 -17.45 -10.96 13.17
CA PHE A 205 -18.62 -10.09 12.94
C PHE A 205 -19.61 -10.68 11.94
N SER A 206 -19.11 -11.30 10.86
CA SER A 206 -19.97 -12.02 9.91
C SER A 206 -20.66 -13.23 10.56
N LEU A 207 -19.96 -13.98 11.42
CA LEU A 207 -20.55 -15.09 12.18
C LEU A 207 -21.53 -14.62 13.25
N VAL A 208 -21.27 -13.51 13.95
CA VAL A 208 -22.20 -12.99 14.97
C VAL A 208 -23.50 -12.54 14.33
N VAL A 209 -23.45 -11.81 13.21
CA VAL A 209 -24.67 -11.42 12.48
C VAL A 209 -25.41 -12.65 11.93
N PHE A 210 -24.68 -13.65 11.42
CA PHE A 210 -25.27 -14.90 10.94
C PHE A 210 -25.91 -15.71 12.07
N CYS A 211 -25.27 -15.85 13.24
CA CYS A 211 -25.82 -16.54 14.40
C CYS A 211 -27.02 -15.81 15.00
N THR A 212 -27.00 -14.47 15.09
CA THR A 212 -28.15 -13.72 15.61
C THR A 212 -29.36 -13.81 14.68
N LEU A 213 -29.16 -13.86 13.36
CA LEU A 213 -30.27 -14.01 12.42
C LEU A 213 -30.80 -15.46 12.42
N VAL A 214 -29.93 -16.47 12.45
CA VAL A 214 -30.36 -17.88 12.53
C VAL A 214 -31.14 -18.16 13.83
N LEU A 215 -30.75 -17.57 14.97
CA LEU A 215 -31.48 -17.73 16.24
C LEU A 215 -32.81 -16.97 16.32
N VAL A 216 -33.05 -15.98 15.44
CA VAL A 216 -34.33 -15.25 15.37
C VAL A 216 -35.34 -15.99 14.47
N PHE A 217 -34.87 -16.92 13.63
CA PHE A 217 -35.67 -17.64 12.64
C PHE A 217 -35.71 -19.17 12.88
N ILE A 218 -35.27 -19.65 14.05
CA ILE A 218 -35.50 -21.00 14.61
C ILE A 218 -36.38 -20.83 15.85
#